data_AF-A0A381VN11-F1
#
_entry.id   AF-A0A381VN11-F1
#
_cell.length_a   1.000
_cell.length_b   1.000
_cell.length_c   1.000
_cell.angle_alpha   90.00
_cell.angle_beta   90.00
_cell.angle_gamma   90.00
#
_symmetry.space_group_name_H-M   'P 1'
#
loop_
_entity.id
_entity.type
_entity.pdbx_description
1 polymer ?
#
loop_
_entity_poly.entity_id
_entity_poly.type
_entity_poly.pdbx_seq_one_letter_code
_entity_poly.pdbx_strand_id
1 'polypeptide(L)'
;MKSLASVTDNDIETIKMALNDSISDMTNELKNELGPEQKNTLTNYKEKYLRVFDKLKINSSMYALTETDLDIVASGLNDAIELIEDNLKEDDLNEEDSEEILRYKNDCQRLVDLLAS
;
A
#
# COMPACT_ATOMS: atom_id res chain seq x y z
N MET A 1 5.67 19.75 7.58
CA MET A 1 4.88 19.27 8.74
C MET A 1 3.72 18.55 8.11
N LYS A 2 3.73 17.21 8.14
CA LYS A 2 2.74 16.37 7.45
C LYS A 2 1.33 16.86 7.79
N SER A 3 0.66 17.49 6.82
CA SER A 3 -0.69 18.03 7.05
C SER A 3 -1.70 16.92 6.86
N LEU A 4 -1.84 16.05 7.88
CA LEU A 4 -2.81 14.95 7.89
C LEU A 4 -4.27 15.43 7.91
N ALA A 5 -4.51 16.74 8.04
CA ALA A 5 -5.84 17.35 8.08
C ALA A 5 -6.61 17.24 6.75
N SER A 6 -5.93 17.00 5.63
CA SER A 6 -6.57 16.82 4.31
C SER A 6 -6.85 15.35 3.96
N VAL A 7 -6.45 14.41 4.82
CA VAL A 7 -6.70 12.97 4.60
C VAL A 7 -8.18 12.68 4.88
N THR A 8 -8.86 12.13 3.89
CA THR A 8 -10.28 11.78 3.93
C THR A 8 -10.50 10.32 4.32
N ASP A 9 -11.75 9.92 4.62
CA ASP A 9 -12.06 8.51 4.87
C ASP A 9 -11.78 7.63 3.65
N ASN A 10 -12.02 8.14 2.43
CA ASN A 10 -11.68 7.44 1.19
C ASN A 10 -10.17 7.23 1.08
N ASP A 11 -9.36 8.20 1.51
CA ASP A 11 -7.90 8.06 1.53
C ASP A 11 -7.45 6.95 2.48
N ILE A 12 -8.12 6.80 3.63
CA ILE A 12 -7.84 5.70 4.57
C ILE A 12 -8.18 4.36 3.92
N GLU A 13 -9.28 4.27 3.17
CA GLU A 13 -9.62 3.05 2.45
C GLU A 13 -8.60 2.76 1.33
N THR A 14 -8.14 3.77 0.58
CA THR A 14 -7.03 3.62 -0.38
C THR A 14 -5.76 3.10 0.29
N ILE A 15 -5.39 3.62 1.45
CA ILE A 15 -4.23 3.12 2.21
C ILE A 15 -4.42 1.66 2.63
N LYS A 16 -5.61 1.31 3.12
CA LYS A 16 -5.92 -0.08 3.52
C LYS A 16 -5.84 -1.02 2.33
N MET A 17 -6.36 -0.61 1.17
CA MET A 17 -6.26 -1.38 -0.08
C MET A 17 -4.79 -1.60 -0.45
N ALA A 18 -3.98 -0.53 -0.51
CA ALA A 18 -2.57 -0.62 -0.90
C ALA A 18 -1.75 -1.54 0.03
N LEU A 19 -1.95 -1.41 1.35
CA LEU A 19 -1.33 -2.30 2.33
C LEU A 19 -1.77 -3.76 2.14
N ASN A 20 -3.06 -3.99 1.91
CA ASN A 20 -3.61 -5.32 1.73
C ASN A 20 -3.13 -5.99 0.43
N ASP A 21 -3.03 -5.23 -0.67
CA ASP A 21 -2.50 -5.70 -1.95
C ASP A 21 -1.06 -6.17 -1.79
N SER A 22 -0.23 -5.34 -1.16
CA SER A 22 1.17 -5.67 -0.85
C SER A 22 1.28 -6.89 0.07
N ILE A 23 0.43 -7.00 1.10
CA ILE A 23 0.39 -8.18 1.98
C ILE A 23 0.01 -9.45 1.21
N SER A 24 -0.94 -9.34 0.29
CA SER A 24 -1.40 -10.45 -0.55
C SER A 24 -0.29 -10.92 -1.50
N ASP A 25 0.39 -9.97 -2.15
CA ASP A 25 1.52 -10.23 -3.03
C ASP A 25 2.67 -10.94 -2.29
N MET A 26 3.14 -10.36 -1.18
CA MET A 26 4.16 -10.98 -0.33
C MET A 26 3.73 -12.37 0.18
N THR A 27 2.44 -12.56 0.48
CA THR A 27 1.91 -13.87 0.89
C THR A 27 1.95 -14.89 -0.23
N ASN A 28 1.74 -14.47 -1.47
CA ASN A 28 1.85 -15.33 -2.64
C ASN A 28 3.32 -15.66 -2.94
N GLU A 29 4.21 -14.67 -2.89
CA GLU A 29 5.64 -14.88 -3.10
C GLU A 29 6.25 -15.83 -2.04
N LEU A 30 5.83 -15.72 -0.79
CA LEU A 30 6.26 -16.63 0.29
C LEU A 30 5.90 -18.11 0.08
N LYS A 31 5.00 -18.43 -0.86
CA LYS A 31 4.68 -19.83 -1.24
C LYS A 31 5.75 -20.43 -2.16
N ASN A 32 6.58 -19.60 -2.79
CA ASN A 32 7.66 -20.05 -3.66
C ASN A 32 8.86 -20.56 -2.85
N GLU A 33 9.77 -21.27 -3.54
CA GLU A 33 11.05 -21.66 -2.94
C GLU A 33 11.98 -20.44 -2.89
N LEU A 34 12.19 -19.92 -1.68
CA LEU A 34 13.02 -18.74 -1.40
C LEU A 34 14.21 -19.12 -0.51
N GLY A 35 15.33 -18.40 -0.68
CA GLY A 35 16.44 -18.49 0.25
C GLY A 35 16.03 -18.06 1.68
N PRO A 36 16.67 -18.57 2.75
CA PRO A 36 16.31 -18.23 4.13
C PRO A 36 16.31 -16.72 4.43
N GLU A 37 17.28 -15.99 3.89
CA GLU A 37 17.40 -14.54 4.08
C GLU A 37 16.28 -13.75 3.41
N GLN A 38 15.95 -14.10 2.17
CA GLN A 38 14.84 -13.50 1.42
C GLN A 38 13.51 -13.76 2.12
N LYS A 39 13.27 -15.02 2.53
CA LYS A 39 12.06 -15.41 3.24
C LYS A 39 11.88 -14.65 4.56
N ASN A 40 12.96 -14.49 5.33
CA ASN A 40 12.93 -13.73 6.58
C ASN A 40 12.64 -12.24 6.33
N THR A 41 13.28 -11.66 5.32
CA THR A 41 13.08 -10.25 4.94
C THR A 41 11.63 -9.99 4.53
N LEU A 42 11.09 -10.83 3.64
CA LEU A 42 9.72 -10.73 3.14
C LEU A 42 8.68 -10.93 4.26
N THR A 43 8.93 -11.88 5.16
CA THR A 43 8.08 -12.09 6.34
C THR A 43 8.07 -10.86 7.24
N ASN A 44 9.24 -10.26 7.50
CA ASN A 44 9.35 -9.06 8.35
C ASN A 44 8.63 -7.85 7.74
N TYR A 45 8.71 -7.64 6.43
CA TYR A 45 7.96 -6.56 5.77
C TYR A 45 6.46 -6.78 5.82
N LYS A 46 6.00 -8.00 5.50
CA LYS A 46 4.59 -8.37 5.60
C LYS A 46 4.02 -8.14 6.98
N GLU A 47 4.73 -8.53 8.04
CA GLU A 47 4.30 -8.31 9.43
C GLU A 47 4.17 -6.83 9.78
N LYS A 48 5.09 -5.98 9.29
CA LYS A 48 4.98 -4.52 9.49
C LYS A 48 3.73 -3.96 8.81
N TYR A 49 3.46 -4.38 7.57
CA TYR A 49 2.31 -3.89 6.81
C TYR A 49 1.01 -4.34 7.45
N LEU A 50 0.92 -5.62 7.84
CA LEU A 50 -0.24 -6.18 8.53
C LEU A 50 -0.53 -5.43 9.83
N ARG A 51 0.50 -5.10 10.61
CA ARG A 51 0.33 -4.32 11.85
C ARG A 51 -0.28 -2.94 11.60
N VAL A 52 0.16 -2.24 10.56
CA VAL A 52 -0.37 -0.90 10.22
C VAL A 52 -1.79 -1.01 9.68
N PHE A 53 -2.05 -1.98 8.81
CA PHE A 53 -3.38 -2.29 8.29
C PHE A 53 -4.37 -2.59 9.42
N ASP A 54 -4.01 -3.43 10.38
CA ASP A 54 -4.87 -3.77 11.52
C ASP A 54 -5.13 -2.55 12.43
N LYS A 55 -4.15 -1.67 12.64
CA LYS A 55 -4.36 -0.40 13.35
C LYS A 55 -5.41 0.45 12.64
N LEU A 56 -5.32 0.59 11.32
CA LEU A 56 -6.26 1.37 10.52
C LEU A 56 -7.65 0.74 10.46
N LYS A 57 -7.78 -0.59 10.59
CA LYS A 57 -9.08 -1.26 10.73
C LYS A 57 -9.76 -0.97 12.07
N ILE A 58 -8.98 -0.89 13.14
CA ILE A 58 -9.49 -0.58 14.49
C ILE A 58 -9.80 0.92 14.60
N ASN A 59 -8.94 1.77 14.04
CA ASN A 59 -9.09 3.21 14.05
C ASN A 59 -8.71 3.78 12.68
N SER A 60 -9.73 4.13 11.89
CA SER A 60 -9.59 4.72 10.54
C SER A 60 -9.07 6.17 10.59
N SER A 61 -7.92 6.40 11.21
CA SER A 61 -7.33 7.74 11.33
C SER A 61 -5.81 7.68 11.28
N MET A 62 -5.20 8.52 10.43
CA MET A 62 -3.75 8.67 10.35
C MET A 62 -3.13 9.19 11.66
N TYR A 63 -3.89 9.90 12.50
CA TYR A 63 -3.41 10.38 13.80
C TYR A 63 -3.22 9.25 14.83
N ALA A 64 -3.75 8.04 14.56
CA ALA A 64 -3.52 6.87 15.39
C ALA A 64 -2.18 6.17 15.08
N LEU A 65 -1.47 6.63 14.04
CA LEU A 65 -0.24 6.04 13.56
C LEU A 65 0.99 6.78 14.09
N THR A 66 2.05 6.04 14.38
CA THR A 66 3.37 6.62 14.70
C THR A 66 4.08 7.08 13.43
N GLU A 67 5.15 7.88 13.52
CA GLU A 67 5.94 8.25 12.34
C GLU A 67 6.46 7.02 11.58
N THR A 68 6.94 5.99 12.29
CA THR A 68 7.33 4.73 11.67
C THR A 68 6.17 4.03 10.98
N ASP A 69 4.96 4.09 11.52
CA ASP A 69 3.79 3.52 10.84
C ASP A 69 3.42 4.35 9.59
N LEU A 70 3.57 5.67 9.63
CA LEU A 70 3.36 6.56 8.47
C LEU A 70 4.38 6.28 7.35
N ASP A 71 5.63 5.98 7.71
CA ASP A 71 6.64 5.57 6.74
C ASP A 71 6.27 4.23 6.09
N ILE A 72 5.71 3.29 6.87
CA ILE A 72 5.19 2.03 6.34
C ILE A 72 3.96 2.23 5.44
N VAL A 73 3.07 3.18 5.76
CA VAL A 73 1.98 3.56 4.85
C VAL A 73 2.56 4.06 3.53
N ALA A 74 3.56 4.95 3.57
CA ALA A 74 4.20 5.44 2.35
C ALA A 74 4.88 4.32 1.55
N SER A 75 5.52 3.35 2.21
CA SER A 75 6.08 2.17 1.53
C SER A 75 4.98 1.33 0.87
N GLY A 76 3.90 0.99 1.57
CA GLY A 76 2.81 0.19 1.00
C GLY A 76 2.07 0.87 -0.15
N LEU A 77 1.94 2.20 -0.13
CA LEU A 77 1.40 2.97 -1.25
C LEU A 77 2.33 2.92 -2.48
N ASN A 78 3.65 3.02 -2.27
CA ASN A 78 4.62 2.89 -3.37
C ASN A 78 4.63 1.47 -3.95
N ASP A 79 4.58 0.44 -3.11
CA ASP A 79 4.51 -0.95 -3.57
C ASP A 79 3.25 -1.19 -4.42
N ALA A 80 2.10 -0.63 -4.01
CA ALA A 80 0.87 -0.71 -4.80
C ALA A 80 1.01 0.01 -6.16
N ILE A 81 1.70 1.15 -6.21
CA ILE A 81 1.99 1.85 -7.47
C ILE A 81 2.86 0.98 -8.38
N GLU A 82 3.92 0.37 -7.84
CA GLU A 82 4.81 -0.52 -8.60
C GLU A 82 4.06 -1.75 -9.14
N LEU A 83 3.24 -2.40 -8.30
CA LEU A 83 2.39 -3.51 -8.71
C LEU A 83 1.44 -3.11 -9.84
N ILE A 84 0.85 -1.93 -9.78
CA ILE A 84 -0.02 -1.41 -10.85
C ILE A 84 0.80 -1.16 -12.12
N GLU A 85 1.97 -0.53 -12.02
CA GLU A 85 2.83 -0.25 -13.17
C GLU A 85 3.37 -1.50 -13.87
N ASP A 86 3.58 -2.58 -13.11
CA ASP A 86 3.98 -3.87 -13.67
C ASP A 86 2.82 -4.62 -14.33
N ASN A 87 1.61 -4.53 -13.77
CA ASN A 87 0.43 -5.19 -14.33
C ASN A 87 -0.27 -4.40 -15.45
N LEU A 88 -0.13 -3.06 -15.50
CA LEU A 88 -0.70 -2.19 -16.56
C LEU A 88 -0.03 -2.38 -17.93
N LYS A 89 1.03 -3.17 -18.03
CA LYS A 89 1.74 -3.45 -19.29
C LYS A 89 0.99 -4.44 -20.20
N GLU A 90 -0.19 -4.91 -19.80
CA GLU A 90 -1.00 -5.89 -20.53
C GLU A 90 -2.12 -5.19 -21.32
N ASP A 91 -2.16 -5.40 -22.64
CA ASP A 91 -3.17 -4.90 -23.60
C ASP A 91 -4.60 -5.49 -23.37
N ASP A 92 -4.84 -6.13 -22.22
CA ASP A 92 -6.02 -6.96 -21.94
C ASP A 92 -7.10 -6.24 -21.11
N LEU A 93 -6.86 -5.01 -20.64
CA LEU A 93 -7.83 -4.22 -19.88
C LEU A 93 -8.77 -3.42 -20.80
N ASN A 94 -10.06 -3.41 -20.46
CA ASN A 94 -11.00 -2.50 -21.12
C ASN A 94 -10.81 -1.06 -20.61
N GLU A 95 -11.42 -0.08 -21.29
CA GLU A 95 -11.27 1.34 -20.98
C GLU A 95 -11.73 1.69 -19.55
N GLU A 96 -12.82 1.09 -19.08
CA GLU A 96 -13.37 1.32 -17.73
C GLU A 96 -12.42 0.82 -16.65
N ASP A 97 -11.94 -0.42 -16.77
CA ASP A 97 -10.99 -1.03 -15.84
C ASP A 97 -9.65 -0.26 -15.83
N SER A 98 -9.19 0.18 -17.01
CA SER A 98 -7.98 1.00 -17.12
C SER A 98 -8.13 2.34 -16.40
N GLU A 99 -9.28 3.01 -16.51
CA GLU A 99 -9.51 4.27 -15.81
C GLU A 99 -9.56 4.08 -14.29
N GLU A 100 -10.19 3.01 -13.81
CA GLU A 100 -10.26 2.71 -12.38
C GLU A 100 -8.89 2.43 -11.77
N ILE A 101 -8.08 1.60 -12.45
CA ILE A 101 -6.72 1.28 -12.00
C ILE A 101 -5.84 2.54 -12.01
N LEU A 102 -5.97 3.40 -13.03
CA LEU A 102 -5.25 4.67 -13.07
C LEU A 102 -5.72 5.65 -11.99
N ARG A 103 -7.02 5.70 -11.67
CA ARG A 103 -7.55 6.49 -10.54
C ARG A 103 -6.93 6.01 -9.23
N TYR A 104 -6.94 4.71 -8.96
CA TYR A 104 -6.34 4.12 -7.77
C TYR A 104 -4.85 4.46 -7.65
N LYS A 105 -4.07 4.27 -8.73
CA LYS A 105 -2.65 4.66 -8.78
C LYS A 105 -2.44 6.14 -8.44
N ASN A 106 -3.24 7.02 -9.02
CA ASN A 106 -3.14 8.47 -8.80
C ASN A 106 -3.48 8.84 -7.35
N ASP A 107 -4.45 8.18 -6.73
CA ASP A 107 -4.76 8.36 -5.32
C ASP A 107 -3.61 7.89 -4.43
N CYS A 108 -2.99 6.75 -4.73
CA CYS A 108 -1.79 6.28 -4.03
C CYS A 108 -0.65 7.31 -4.14
N GLN A 109 -0.38 7.82 -5.33
CA GLN A 109 0.68 8.82 -5.54
C GLN A 109 0.43 10.10 -4.75
N ARG A 110 -0.79 10.63 -4.79
CA ARG A 110 -1.17 11.82 -4.03
C ARG A 110 -0.95 11.61 -2.53
N LEU A 111 -1.23 10.43 -2.01
CA LEU A 111 -1.05 10.11 -0.59
C LEU A 111 0.43 9.98 -0.21
N VAL A 112 1.26 9.41 -1.08
CA VAL A 112 2.73 9.41 -0.90
C VAL A 112 3.27 10.84 -0.81
N ASP A 113 2.86 11.71 -1.74
CA ASP A 113 3.30 13.11 -1.79
C ASP A 113 2.90 13.88 -0.52
N LEU A 114 1.68 13.63 -0.01
CA LEU A 114 1.22 14.20 1.26
C LEU A 114 2.08 13.72 2.44
N LEU A 115 2.44 12.45 2.49
CA LEU A 115 3.25 11.86 3.56
C LEU A 115 4.73 12.26 3.52
N ALA A 116 5.23 12.73 2.38
CA ALA A 116 6.59 13.22 2.20
C ALA A 116 6.79 14.70 2.63
N SER A 117 5.71 15.45 2.91
CA SER A 117 5.70 16.90 3.21
C SER A 117 5.79 17.29 4.71
#